data_AF-W5TRS5-F1
#
_entry.id   AF-W5TRS5-F1
#
_cell.length_a   1.000
_cell.length_b   1.000
_cell.length_c   1.000
_cell.angle_alpha   90.00
_cell.angle_beta   90.00
_cell.angle_gamma   90.00
#
_symmetry.space_group_name_H-M   'P 1'
#
loop_
_entity.id
_entity.type
_entity.pdbx_description
1 polymer ?
#
loop_
_entity_poly.entity_id
_entity_poly.type
_entity_poly.pdbx_seq_one_letter_code
_entity_poly.pdbx_strand_id
1 'polypeptide(L)'
;MTATTDNTPDTGSRKSRRRTVAKALGAIALGLGVTAAGGYIWLDRTSDVRNTGVAECTSVVADGGSAADLRAVCSTIGEMTAAWDRNDADAYGATFTENATYTTFVGTYYSGRRDLTEAHRALFSGFLKGTKLADSFLGVRFYGDDVAIVTSRGDRYDGDRPSELSKTQTYTVVRERDGKWRIASFHNTKRQSVFERVSFLFDPATKPEAER
;
A
#
# COMPACT_ATOMS: atom_id res chain seq x y z
N MET A 1 64.97 -46.39 -36.75
CA MET A 1 63.50 -46.39 -36.77
C MET A 1 63.01 -45.87 -35.44
N THR A 2 62.26 -44.79 -35.53
CA THR A 2 61.72 -43.90 -34.49
C THR A 2 60.56 -44.57 -33.74
N ALA A 3 60.53 -44.42 -32.41
CA ALA A 3 59.35 -44.73 -31.59
C ALA A 3 58.64 -43.40 -31.26
N THR A 4 57.41 -43.26 -31.74
CA THR A 4 56.55 -42.09 -31.52
C THR A 4 55.75 -42.33 -30.24
N THR A 5 55.95 -41.49 -29.22
CA THR A 5 55.14 -41.49 -28.00
C THR A 5 53.79 -40.81 -28.26
N ASP A 6 52.71 -41.56 -28.09
CA ASP A 6 51.33 -41.09 -28.19
C ASP A 6 50.93 -40.38 -26.89
N ASN A 7 50.61 -39.08 -26.99
CA ASN A 7 50.19 -38.23 -25.88
C ASN A 7 48.67 -38.00 -26.01
N THR A 8 47.87 -38.90 -25.43
CA THR A 8 46.43 -38.67 -25.28
C THR A 8 46.18 -37.85 -24.01
N PRO A 9 45.49 -36.68 -24.06
CA PRO A 9 45.26 -35.88 -22.87
C PRO A 9 44.23 -36.55 -21.94
N ASP A 10 44.52 -36.56 -20.63
CA ASP A 10 43.61 -37.04 -19.58
C ASP A 10 42.32 -36.21 -19.53
N THR A 11 41.26 -36.76 -20.15
CA THR A 11 39.93 -36.14 -20.24
C THR A 11 39.06 -36.45 -19.01
N GLY A 12 39.42 -37.45 -18.20
CA GLY A 12 38.64 -37.90 -17.04
C GLY A 12 38.76 -36.97 -15.84
N SER A 13 39.99 -36.55 -15.54
CA SER A 13 40.30 -35.61 -14.44
C SER A 13 39.62 -34.25 -14.62
N ARG A 14 39.60 -33.71 -15.84
CA ARG A 14 38.94 -32.43 -16.16
C ARG A 14 37.42 -32.47 -16.00
N LYS A 15 36.75 -33.58 -16.35
CA LYS A 15 35.29 -33.74 -16.18
C LYS A 15 34.88 -33.84 -14.71
N SER A 16 35.66 -34.56 -13.90
CA SER A 16 35.44 -34.67 -12.45
C SER A 16 35.56 -33.32 -11.74
N ARG A 17 36.66 -32.58 -12.02
CA ARG A 17 36.91 -31.27 -11.42
C ARG A 17 35.83 -30.23 -11.77
N ARG A 18 35.31 -30.24 -13.01
CA ARG A 18 34.19 -29.39 -13.42
C ARG A 18 32.89 -29.70 -12.66
N ARG A 19 32.58 -30.97 -12.41
CA ARG A 19 31.39 -31.37 -11.62
C ARG A 19 31.49 -30.92 -10.17
N THR A 20 32.67 -31.02 -9.56
CA THR A 20 32.89 -30.55 -8.17
C THR A 20 32.75 -29.04 -8.05
N VAL A 21 33.33 -28.28 -8.99
CA VAL A 21 33.18 -26.81 -9.03
C VAL A 21 31.72 -26.41 -9.24
N ALA A 22 31.00 -27.07 -10.15
CA ALA A 22 29.57 -26.79 -10.37
C ALA A 22 28.71 -27.06 -9.12
N LYS A 23 28.98 -28.15 -8.38
CA LYS A 23 28.30 -28.44 -7.11
C LYS A 23 28.62 -27.41 -6.03
N ALA A 24 29.87 -26.99 -5.92
CA ALA A 24 30.29 -25.97 -4.95
C ALA A 24 29.65 -24.61 -5.25
N LEU A 25 29.63 -24.17 -6.51
CA LEU A 25 28.93 -22.95 -6.94
C LEU A 25 27.42 -23.04 -6.69
N GLY A 26 26.82 -24.20 -6.98
CA GLY A 26 25.41 -24.46 -6.68
C GLY A 26 25.09 -24.36 -5.19
N ALA A 27 25.94 -24.92 -4.32
CA ALA A 27 25.77 -24.84 -2.86
C ALA A 27 25.94 -23.41 -2.32
N ILE A 28 26.90 -22.64 -2.85
CA ILE A 28 27.09 -21.22 -2.48
C ILE A 28 25.88 -20.38 -2.91
N ALA A 29 25.41 -20.54 -4.15
CA ALA A 29 24.23 -19.83 -4.65
C ALA A 29 22.98 -20.16 -3.81
N LEU A 30 22.79 -21.43 -3.44
CA LEU A 30 21.69 -21.85 -2.57
C LEU A 30 21.81 -21.25 -1.17
N GLY A 31 23.00 -21.27 -0.56
CA GLY A 31 23.26 -20.68 0.75
C GLY A 31 23.04 -19.17 0.79
N LEU A 32 23.48 -18.45 -0.24
CA LEU A 32 23.20 -17.01 -0.41
C LEU A 32 21.70 -16.76 -0.58
N GLY A 33 20.99 -17.58 -1.36
CA GLY A 33 19.54 -17.49 -1.53
C GLY A 33 18.77 -17.69 -0.23
N VAL A 34 19.13 -18.69 0.57
CA VAL A 34 18.53 -18.94 1.90
C VAL A 34 18.82 -17.79 2.86
N THR A 35 20.04 -17.26 2.85
CA THR A 35 20.43 -16.12 3.72
C THR A 35 19.67 -14.85 3.34
N ALA A 36 19.54 -14.55 2.05
CA ALA A 36 18.77 -13.42 1.56
C ALA A 36 17.28 -13.54 1.90
N ALA A 37 16.69 -14.73 1.71
CA ALA A 37 15.30 -14.99 2.09
C ALA A 37 15.08 -14.87 3.61
N GLY A 38 15.99 -15.43 4.42
CA GLY A 38 15.95 -15.32 5.87
C GLY A 38 16.05 -13.88 6.36
N GLY A 39 16.97 -13.09 5.77
CA GLY A 39 17.12 -11.66 6.07
C GLY A 39 15.89 -10.84 5.68
N TYR A 40 15.29 -11.11 4.52
CA TYR A 40 14.05 -10.46 4.09
C TYR A 40 12.89 -10.74 5.05
N ILE A 41 12.68 -12.01 5.42
CA ILE A 41 11.61 -12.41 6.35
C ILE A 41 11.81 -11.75 7.72
N TRP A 42 13.05 -11.69 8.21
CA TRP A 42 13.35 -11.00 9.47
C TRP A 42 13.09 -9.49 9.39
N LEU A 43 13.50 -8.83 8.29
CA LEU A 43 13.21 -7.41 8.08
C LEU A 43 11.71 -7.18 8.06
N ASP A 44 10.95 -7.93 7.26
CA ASP A 44 9.51 -7.77 7.12
C ASP A 44 8.79 -7.93 8.46
N ARG A 45 9.08 -9.01 9.21
CA ARG A 45 8.49 -9.29 10.53
C ARG A 45 8.89 -8.32 11.65
N THR A 46 9.89 -7.48 11.44
CA THR A 46 10.33 -6.49 12.43
C THR A 46 10.06 -5.06 11.97
N SER A 47 9.35 -4.90 10.86
CA SER A 47 8.97 -3.62 10.25
C SER A 47 7.60 -3.13 10.73
N ASP A 48 7.24 -3.48 11.96
CA ASP A 48 5.91 -3.22 12.50
C ASP A 48 5.65 -1.73 12.65
N VAL A 49 4.43 -1.35 12.30
CA VAL A 49 3.89 -0.02 12.52
C VAL A 49 3.37 0.07 13.93
N ARG A 50 3.75 1.13 14.64
CA ARG A 50 3.21 1.46 15.96
C ARG A 50 1.97 2.33 15.86
N ASN A 51 1.96 3.31 14.97
CA ASN A 51 0.78 4.17 14.79
C ASN A 51 -0.19 3.56 13.77
N THR A 52 -1.12 2.74 14.29
CA THR A 52 -2.17 2.08 13.50
C THR A 52 -3.43 2.93 13.32
N GLY A 53 -3.57 4.04 14.04
CA GLY A 53 -4.79 4.85 14.06
C GLY A 53 -5.94 4.23 14.86
N VAL A 54 -7.14 4.79 14.69
CA VAL A 54 -8.39 4.33 15.33
C VAL A 54 -9.41 3.88 14.28
N ALA A 55 -10.19 2.84 14.57
CA ALA A 55 -11.14 2.28 13.60
C ALA A 55 -12.26 3.26 13.21
N GLU A 56 -12.79 3.99 14.20
CA GLU A 56 -13.89 4.93 13.99
C GLU A 56 -13.36 6.34 13.72
N CYS A 57 -13.65 6.89 12.54
CA CYS A 57 -13.21 8.24 12.14
C CYS A 57 -13.59 9.32 13.17
N THR A 58 -14.78 9.22 13.75
CA THR A 58 -15.29 10.17 14.75
C THR A 58 -14.60 10.09 16.11
N SER A 59 -13.79 9.04 16.34
CA SER A 59 -12.99 8.88 17.56
C SER A 59 -11.63 9.58 17.47
N VAL A 60 -11.28 10.13 16.31
CA VAL A 60 -10.06 10.93 16.14
C VAL A 60 -10.24 12.28 16.85
N VAL A 61 -9.20 12.71 17.56
CA VAL A 61 -9.09 14.10 18.03
C VAL A 61 -8.72 14.97 16.84
N ALA A 62 -9.68 15.70 16.29
CA ALA A 62 -9.46 16.58 15.15
C ALA A 62 -8.63 17.82 15.54
N ASP A 63 -7.75 18.24 14.63
CA ASP A 63 -7.06 19.53 14.70
C ASP A 63 -7.91 20.58 13.97
N GLY A 64 -8.53 21.49 14.72
CA GLY A 64 -9.50 22.45 14.20
C GLY A 64 -10.87 21.86 13.86
N GLY A 65 -11.73 22.69 13.27
CA GLY A 65 -13.11 22.33 12.92
C GLY A 65 -14.03 22.12 14.13
N SER A 66 -15.34 22.06 13.89
CA SER A 66 -16.29 21.68 14.95
C SER A 66 -16.51 20.17 15.01
N ALA A 67 -17.06 19.68 16.12
CA ALA A 67 -17.50 18.28 16.21
C ALA A 67 -18.57 17.92 15.17
N ALA A 68 -19.36 18.89 14.70
CA ALA A 68 -20.31 18.68 13.62
C ALA A 68 -19.60 18.50 12.27
N ASP A 69 -18.53 19.25 12.02
CA ASP A 69 -17.72 19.12 10.81
C ASP A 69 -16.97 17.80 10.78
N LEU A 70 -16.38 17.39 11.90
CA LEU A 70 -15.76 16.07 12.01
C LEU A 70 -16.76 14.96 11.67
N ARG A 71 -17.97 15.01 12.24
CA ARG A 71 -19.03 14.05 11.90
C ARG A 71 -19.41 14.07 10.43
N ALA A 72 -19.50 15.24 9.81
CA ALA A 72 -19.88 15.37 8.41
C ALA A 72 -18.78 14.84 7.47
N VAL A 73 -17.51 15.18 7.72
CA VAL A 73 -16.35 14.64 6.99
C VAL A 73 -16.28 13.11 7.14
N CYS A 74 -16.43 12.60 8.36
CA CYS A 74 -16.47 11.16 8.60
C CYS A 74 -17.67 10.48 7.92
N SER A 75 -18.83 11.15 7.84
CA SER A 75 -20.00 10.67 7.09
C SER A 75 -19.69 10.51 5.61
N THR A 76 -19.02 11.48 4.98
CA THR A 76 -18.61 11.39 3.57
C THR A 76 -17.75 10.14 3.31
N ILE A 77 -16.80 9.85 4.20
CA ILE A 77 -15.95 8.65 4.07
C ILE A 77 -16.77 7.37 4.33
N GLY A 78 -17.65 7.38 5.33
CA GLY A 78 -18.54 6.25 5.61
C GLY A 78 -19.49 5.93 4.45
N GLU A 79 -20.05 6.95 3.79
CA GLU A 79 -20.90 6.83 2.60
C GLU A 79 -20.13 6.24 1.42
N MET A 80 -18.88 6.68 1.22
CA MET A 80 -17.98 6.14 0.19
C MET A 80 -17.70 4.65 0.43
N THR A 81 -17.35 4.28 1.67
CA THR A 81 -17.12 2.88 2.05
C THR A 81 -18.37 2.03 1.90
N ALA A 82 -19.54 2.55 2.30
CA ALA A 82 -20.82 1.85 2.12
C ALA A 82 -21.19 1.68 0.64
N ALA A 83 -20.86 2.65 -0.22
CA ALA A 83 -21.07 2.54 -1.67
C ALA A 83 -20.17 1.46 -2.29
N TRP A 84 -18.90 1.40 -1.86
CA TRP A 84 -17.98 0.33 -2.27
C TRP A 84 -18.52 -1.04 -1.89
N ASP A 85 -18.96 -1.21 -0.65
CA ASP A 85 -19.51 -2.48 -0.13
C ASP A 85 -20.72 -2.97 -0.92
N ARG A 86 -21.52 -2.05 -1.47
CA ARG A 86 -22.65 -2.36 -2.37
C ARG A 86 -22.26 -2.46 -3.84
N ASN A 87 -20.99 -2.26 -4.19
CA ASN A 87 -20.50 -2.18 -5.56
C ASN A 87 -21.24 -1.10 -6.40
N ASP A 88 -21.63 -0.01 -5.74
CA ASP A 88 -22.45 1.07 -6.28
C ASP A 88 -21.55 2.24 -6.73
N ALA A 89 -21.17 2.22 -8.01
CA ALA A 89 -20.26 3.21 -8.57
C ALA A 89 -20.85 4.64 -8.57
N ASP A 90 -22.16 4.78 -8.76
CA ASP A 90 -22.81 6.09 -8.80
C ASP A 90 -22.84 6.72 -7.41
N ALA A 91 -23.19 5.95 -6.37
CA ALA A 91 -23.10 6.43 -4.99
C ALA A 91 -21.65 6.69 -4.58
N TYR A 92 -20.70 5.87 -5.03
CA TYR A 92 -19.28 6.08 -4.76
C TYR A 92 -18.78 7.37 -5.40
N GLY A 93 -19.11 7.62 -6.67
CA GLY A 93 -18.78 8.86 -7.35
C GLY A 93 -19.40 10.10 -6.70
N ALA A 94 -20.63 9.99 -6.20
CA ALA A 94 -21.35 11.11 -5.58
C ALA A 94 -20.65 11.67 -4.32
N THR A 95 -19.76 10.90 -3.67
CA THR A 95 -18.98 11.36 -2.53
C THR A 95 -17.77 12.22 -2.92
N PHE A 96 -17.42 12.30 -4.20
CA PHE A 96 -16.32 13.11 -4.72
C PHE A 96 -16.83 14.44 -5.28
N THR A 97 -16.01 15.49 -5.37
CA THR A 97 -16.38 16.72 -6.11
C THR A 97 -16.37 16.47 -7.62
N GLU A 98 -17.04 17.32 -8.40
CA GLU A 98 -17.10 17.15 -9.87
C GLU A 98 -15.71 17.12 -10.53
N ASN A 99 -14.78 17.91 -10.00
CA ASN A 99 -13.40 18.02 -10.46
C ASN A 99 -12.41 17.18 -9.63
N ALA A 100 -12.86 16.17 -8.89
CA ALA A 100 -12.01 15.42 -7.97
C ALA A 100 -10.86 14.70 -8.68
N THR A 101 -9.74 14.54 -7.98
CA THR A 101 -8.61 13.72 -8.44
C THR A 101 -8.50 12.42 -7.65
N TYR A 102 -8.16 11.33 -8.32
CA TYR A 102 -8.01 10.03 -7.68
C TYR A 102 -6.72 9.37 -8.15
N THR A 103 -5.82 9.06 -7.22
CA THR A 103 -4.58 8.33 -7.50
C THR A 103 -4.58 7.00 -6.75
N THR A 104 -4.52 5.90 -7.51
CA THR A 104 -4.41 4.54 -6.95
C THR A 104 -3.01 4.25 -6.42
N PHE A 105 -2.88 3.19 -5.63
CA PHE A 105 -1.59 2.74 -5.07
C PHE A 105 -0.55 2.30 -6.10
N VAL A 106 -0.95 2.11 -7.36
CA VAL A 106 -0.04 1.82 -8.49
C VAL A 106 0.25 3.05 -9.34
N GLY A 107 -0.23 4.23 -8.94
CA GLY A 107 0.03 5.50 -9.62
C GLY A 107 -0.94 5.84 -10.77
N THR A 108 -1.97 5.03 -11.03
CA THR A 108 -3.02 5.39 -11.99
C THR A 108 -3.77 6.62 -11.50
N TYR A 109 -3.87 7.64 -12.35
CA TYR A 109 -4.51 8.92 -12.10
C TYR A 109 -5.83 9.05 -12.87
N TYR A 110 -6.90 9.42 -12.18
CA TYR A 110 -8.21 9.75 -12.75
C TYR A 110 -8.54 11.22 -12.49
N SER A 111 -9.18 11.85 -13.46
CA SER A 111 -9.47 13.28 -13.46
C SER A 111 -10.96 13.58 -13.61
N GLY A 112 -11.57 14.01 -12.52
CA GLY A 112 -12.99 14.35 -12.44
C GLY A 112 -13.84 13.17 -11.97
N ARG A 113 -15.00 13.51 -11.38
CA ARG A 113 -15.97 12.54 -10.84
C ARG A 113 -16.40 11.52 -11.88
N ARG A 114 -16.75 11.97 -13.08
CA ARG A 114 -17.19 11.07 -14.16
C ARG A 114 -16.16 9.99 -14.46
N ASP A 115 -14.88 10.37 -14.57
CA ASP A 115 -13.79 9.46 -14.93
C ASP A 115 -13.56 8.39 -13.87
N LEU A 116 -13.47 8.78 -12.59
CA LEU A 116 -13.33 7.82 -11.50
C LEU A 116 -14.60 6.95 -11.34
N THR A 117 -15.80 7.49 -11.58
CA THR A 117 -17.06 6.72 -11.48
C THR A 117 -17.12 5.61 -12.54
N GLU A 118 -16.82 5.93 -13.81
CA GLU A 118 -16.81 4.93 -14.87
C GLU A 118 -15.75 3.84 -14.62
N ALA A 119 -14.57 4.23 -14.14
CA ALA A 119 -13.53 3.29 -13.76
C ALA A 119 -14.00 2.35 -12.63
N HIS A 120 -14.62 2.88 -11.57
CA HIS A 120 -15.13 2.07 -10.47
C HIS A 120 -16.31 1.19 -10.90
N ARG A 121 -17.17 1.63 -11.83
CA ARG A 121 -18.22 0.78 -12.42
C ARG A 121 -17.65 -0.45 -13.11
N ALA A 122 -16.61 -0.27 -13.93
CA ALA A 122 -15.90 -1.39 -14.56
C ALA A 122 -15.22 -2.29 -13.51
N LEU A 123 -14.59 -1.72 -12.48
CA LEU A 123 -13.91 -2.50 -11.46
C LEU A 123 -14.89 -3.30 -10.57
N PHE A 124 -16.02 -2.71 -10.19
CA PHE A 124 -17.07 -3.34 -9.37
C PHE A 124 -17.84 -4.44 -10.10
N SER A 125 -17.87 -4.41 -11.43
CA SER A 125 -18.38 -5.53 -12.24
C SER A 125 -17.35 -6.64 -12.47
N GLY A 126 -16.06 -6.37 -12.20
CA GLY A 126 -14.95 -7.29 -12.40
C GLY A 126 -14.17 -7.55 -11.11
N PHE A 127 -12.91 -7.13 -11.09
CA PHE A 127 -11.92 -7.51 -10.07
C PHE A 127 -12.25 -7.06 -8.63
N LEU A 128 -13.03 -6.00 -8.45
CA LEU A 128 -13.39 -5.49 -7.12
C LEU A 128 -14.78 -5.96 -6.65
N LYS A 129 -15.47 -6.78 -7.44
CA LYS A 129 -16.80 -7.28 -7.09
C LYS A 129 -16.76 -8.02 -5.75
N GLY A 130 -17.66 -7.64 -4.83
CA GLY A 130 -17.78 -8.24 -3.50
C GLY A 130 -16.63 -7.93 -2.53
N THR A 131 -15.64 -7.13 -2.94
CA THR A 131 -14.60 -6.65 -2.03
C THR A 131 -15.15 -5.58 -1.10
N LYS A 132 -14.54 -5.42 0.07
CA LYS A 132 -14.85 -4.39 1.05
C LYS A 132 -13.65 -3.51 1.33
N LEU A 133 -13.88 -2.34 1.92
CA LEU A 133 -12.80 -1.46 2.40
C LEU A 133 -12.63 -1.57 3.92
N ALA A 134 -11.38 -1.57 4.34
CA ALA A 134 -10.99 -1.45 5.73
C ALA A 134 -10.18 -0.18 5.90
N ASP A 135 -10.62 0.70 6.79
CA ASP A 135 -9.91 1.93 7.15
C ASP A 135 -9.57 1.96 8.64
N SER A 136 -8.51 2.68 8.98
CA SER A 136 -8.12 3.07 10.34
C SER A 136 -7.53 4.46 10.31
N PHE A 137 -8.10 5.40 11.04
CA PHE A 137 -7.86 6.83 10.90
C PHE A 137 -6.69 7.30 11.76
N LEU A 138 -5.71 7.94 11.12
CA LEU A 138 -4.50 8.47 11.77
C LEU A 138 -4.69 9.93 12.22
N GLY A 139 -5.52 10.70 11.51
CA GLY A 139 -5.75 12.10 11.83
C GLY A 139 -6.77 12.78 10.92
N VAL A 140 -7.41 13.82 11.45
CA VAL A 140 -8.28 14.74 10.72
C VAL A 140 -7.83 16.16 11.07
N ARG A 141 -7.54 16.97 10.04
CA ARG A 141 -7.08 18.35 10.21
C ARG A 141 -7.93 19.28 9.36
N PHE A 142 -8.47 20.32 9.96
CA PHE A 142 -9.29 21.33 9.29
C PHE A 142 -8.46 22.57 8.95
N TYR A 143 -8.74 23.14 7.77
CA TYR A 143 -8.11 24.35 7.26
C TYR A 143 -9.22 25.36 6.92
N GLY A 144 -9.59 26.17 7.92
CA GLY A 144 -10.81 26.98 7.86
C GLY A 144 -12.08 26.12 7.94
N ASP A 145 -13.20 26.68 7.48
CA ASP A 145 -14.53 26.07 7.67
C ASP A 145 -14.94 25.09 6.56
N ASP A 146 -14.16 25.07 5.47
CA ASP A 146 -14.55 24.44 4.20
C ASP A 146 -13.53 23.40 3.67
N VAL A 147 -12.42 23.15 4.37
CA VAL A 147 -11.41 22.18 3.95
C VAL A 147 -10.97 21.31 5.11
N ALA A 148 -10.88 20.01 4.87
CA ALA A 148 -10.34 19.03 5.79
C ALA A 148 -9.37 18.07 5.06
N ILE A 149 -8.32 17.65 5.76
CA ILE A 149 -7.42 16.58 5.33
C ILE A 149 -7.58 15.42 6.30
N VAL A 150 -7.95 14.25 5.77
CA VAL A 150 -8.02 13.00 6.51
C VAL A 150 -6.87 12.11 6.06
N THR A 151 -6.13 11.57 7.03
CA THR A 151 -5.08 10.59 6.78
C THR A 151 -5.46 9.29 7.48
N SER A 152 -5.40 8.18 6.77
CA SER A 152 -5.75 6.86 7.30
C SER A 152 -4.77 5.79 6.82
N ARG A 153 -4.80 4.65 7.50
CA ARG A 153 -4.39 3.37 6.94
C ARG A 153 -5.59 2.73 6.27
N GLY A 154 -5.38 1.98 5.20
CA GLY A 154 -6.46 1.20 4.61
C GLY A 154 -6.06 0.12 3.65
N ASP A 155 -7.01 -0.76 3.37
CA ASP A 155 -6.88 -1.82 2.39
C ASP A 155 -8.24 -2.25 1.84
N ARG A 156 -8.21 -2.87 0.65
CA ARG A 156 -9.34 -3.66 0.19
C ARG A 156 -9.17 -5.08 0.69
N TYR A 157 -10.27 -5.79 0.92
CA TYR A 157 -10.23 -7.20 1.27
C TYR A 157 -11.41 -7.98 0.69
N ASP A 158 -11.19 -9.28 0.52
CA ASP A 158 -12.21 -10.29 0.29
C ASP A 158 -12.16 -11.29 1.46
N GLY A 159 -13.32 -11.76 1.91
CA GLY A 159 -13.39 -12.61 3.11
C GLY A 159 -13.09 -11.85 4.41
N ASP A 160 -12.05 -12.28 5.13
CA ASP A 160 -11.72 -11.77 6.46
C ASP A 160 -11.03 -10.40 6.41
N ARG A 161 -11.38 -9.53 7.36
CA ARG A 161 -10.75 -8.21 7.48
C ARG A 161 -9.26 -8.37 7.83
N PRO A 162 -8.33 -7.73 7.11
CA PRO A 162 -6.91 -7.78 7.43
C PRO A 162 -6.64 -7.24 8.83
N SER A 163 -5.75 -7.93 9.57
CA SER A 163 -5.25 -7.45 10.87
C SER A 163 -4.34 -6.24 10.72
N GLU A 164 -3.68 -6.11 9.57
CA GLU A 164 -2.79 -5.00 9.24
C GLU A 164 -3.21 -4.33 7.94
N LEU A 165 -3.16 -3.00 7.93
CA LEU A 165 -3.54 -2.17 6.80
C LEU A 165 -2.26 -1.59 6.16
N SER A 166 -1.97 -2.08 4.96
CA SER A 166 -0.69 -1.90 4.26
C SER A 166 -0.58 -0.61 3.46
N LYS A 167 -1.67 0.13 3.27
CA LYS A 167 -1.65 1.41 2.54
C LYS A 167 -1.83 2.58 3.49
N THR A 168 -1.17 3.69 3.18
CA THR A 168 -1.49 5.00 3.73
C THR A 168 -2.35 5.74 2.71
N GLN A 169 -3.44 6.32 3.16
CA GLN A 169 -4.39 7.07 2.35
C GLN A 169 -4.47 8.52 2.82
N THR A 170 -4.66 9.43 1.87
CA THR A 170 -4.94 10.84 2.13
C THR A 170 -6.19 11.24 1.36
N TYR A 171 -7.14 11.83 2.08
CA TYR A 171 -8.35 12.42 1.53
C TYR A 171 -8.29 13.93 1.77
N THR A 172 -8.38 14.71 0.71
CA THR A 172 -8.73 16.12 0.80
C THR A 172 -10.23 16.23 0.62
N VAL A 173 -10.93 16.70 1.65
CA VAL A 173 -12.38 16.84 1.67
C VAL A 173 -12.71 18.33 1.73
N VAL A 174 -13.65 18.77 0.90
CA VAL A 174 -14.06 20.18 0.83
C VAL A 174 -15.57 20.29 1.01
N ARG A 175 -16.01 21.38 1.62
CA ARG A 175 -17.42 21.75 1.66
C ARG A 175 -17.77 22.46 0.36
N GLU A 176 -18.72 21.92 -0.38
CA GLU A 176 -19.22 22.58 -1.59
C GLU A 176 -20.32 23.61 -1.27
N ARG A 177 -20.72 24.39 -2.28
CA ARG A 177 -21.72 25.48 -2.13
C ARG A 177 -23.09 25.01 -1.63
N ASP A 178 -23.39 23.72 -1.76
CA ASP A 178 -24.61 23.09 -1.22
C ASP A 178 -24.47 22.70 0.26
N GLY A 179 -23.36 23.06 0.90
CA GLY A 179 -23.07 22.81 2.31
C GLY A 179 -22.58 21.39 2.60
N LYS A 180 -22.51 20.51 1.59
CA LYS A 180 -22.09 19.12 1.76
C LYS A 180 -20.58 18.96 1.61
N TRP A 181 -20.01 18.08 2.42
CA TRP A 181 -18.62 17.68 2.31
C TRP A 181 -18.45 16.61 1.22
N ARG A 182 -17.46 16.81 0.35
CA ARG A 182 -17.09 15.85 -0.71
C ARG A 182 -15.59 15.76 -0.87
N ILE A 183 -15.11 14.60 -1.31
CA ILE A 183 -13.69 14.32 -1.52
C ILE A 183 -13.24 15.03 -2.81
N ALA A 184 -12.37 16.03 -2.67
CA ALA A 184 -11.75 16.73 -3.79
C ALA A 184 -10.49 16.01 -4.29
N SER A 185 -9.81 15.27 -3.42
CA SER A 185 -8.65 14.47 -3.83
C SER A 185 -8.51 13.23 -2.96
N PHE A 186 -8.22 12.09 -3.59
CA PHE A 186 -7.82 10.87 -2.92
C PHE A 186 -6.48 10.38 -3.49
N HIS A 187 -5.57 10.03 -2.59
CA HIS A 187 -4.32 9.37 -2.94
C HIS A 187 -4.07 8.24 -1.94
N ASN A 188 -3.68 7.07 -2.42
CA ASN A 188 -3.13 6.04 -1.54
C ASN A 188 -1.81 5.46 -2.04
N THR A 189 -0.99 5.01 -1.09
CA THR A 189 0.32 4.44 -1.37
C THR A 189 0.50 3.17 -0.57
N LYS A 190 0.91 2.08 -1.22
CA LYS A 190 1.25 0.83 -0.52
C LYS A 190 2.63 0.97 0.13
N ARG A 191 2.68 0.77 1.44
CA ARG A 191 3.93 0.79 2.21
C ARG A 191 4.88 -0.28 1.72
N GLN A 192 6.17 0.02 1.80
CA GLN A 192 7.26 -0.90 1.48
C GLN A 192 8.02 -1.19 2.77
N SER A 193 7.42 -2.02 3.63
CA SER A 193 7.86 -2.33 5.01
C SER A 193 9.37 -2.57 5.10
N VAL A 194 9.87 -3.51 4.30
CA VAL A 194 11.28 -3.89 4.25
C VAL A 194 12.18 -2.72 3.85
N PHE A 195 11.77 -1.94 2.84
CA PHE A 195 12.54 -0.79 2.38
C PHE A 195 12.60 0.32 3.44
N GLU A 196 11.47 0.62 4.08
CA GLU A 196 11.40 1.56 5.20
C GLU A 196 12.32 1.11 6.34
N ARG A 197 12.27 -0.17 6.72
CA ARG A 197 13.11 -0.71 7.79
C ARG A 197 14.59 -0.67 7.48
N VAL A 198 15.00 -1.01 6.25
CA VAL A 198 16.39 -0.88 5.81
C VAL A 198 16.82 0.60 5.88
N SER A 199 15.97 1.53 5.43
CA SER A 199 16.24 2.96 5.54
C SER A 199 16.44 3.42 6.99
N PHE A 200 15.58 2.97 7.92
CA PHE A 200 15.68 3.34 9.34
C PHE A 200 16.85 2.68 10.07
N LEU A 201 17.33 1.53 9.61
CA LEU A 201 18.57 0.93 10.11
C LEU A 201 19.80 1.71 9.65
N PHE A 202 19.77 2.23 8.42
CA PHE A 202 20.85 3.03 7.85
C PHE A 202 20.89 4.44 8.44
N ASP A 203 19.74 5.11 8.56
CA ASP A 203 19.60 6.42 9.19
C ASP A 203 18.41 6.43 10.17
N PRO A 204 18.65 6.11 11.46
CA PRO A 204 17.61 6.07 12.48
C PRO A 204 16.88 7.41 12.71
N ALA A 205 17.50 8.54 12.37
CA ALA A 205 16.87 9.85 12.53
C ALA A 205 15.70 10.06 11.55
N THR A 206 15.68 9.33 10.43
CA THR A 206 14.58 9.37 9.45
C THR A 206 13.34 8.59 9.90
N LYS A 207 13.44 7.78 10.97
CA LYS A 207 12.28 7.07 11.53
C LYS A 207 11.26 8.09 12.06
N PRO A 208 9.99 8.05 11.58
CA PRO A 208 8.96 8.98 12.03
C PRO A 208 8.80 8.91 13.56
N GLU A 209 8.58 10.06 14.20
CA GLU A 209 8.43 10.12 15.67
C GLU A 209 7.28 9.23 16.17
N ALA A 210 6.15 9.23 15.46
CA ALA A 210 5.01 8.37 15.77
C ALA A 210 5.31 6.86 15.65
N GLU A 211 6.43 6.50 15.02
CA GLU A 211 6.89 5.12 14.87
C GLU A 211 8.11 4.81 15.76
N ARG A 212 8.68 5.80 16.47
CA ARG A 212 9.87 5.62 17.33
C ARG A 212 9.58 4.77 18.55
#